data_AF-A0A2T5FZI8-F1
#
_entry.id   AF-A0A2T5FZI8-F1
#
_cell.length_a   1.000
_cell.length_b   1.000
_cell.length_c   1.000
_cell.angle_alpha   90.00
_cell.angle_beta   90.00
_cell.angle_gamma   90.00
#
_symmetry.space_group_name_H-M   'P 1'
#
loop_
_entity.id
_entity.type
_entity.pdbx_description
1 polymer ?
#
loop_
_entity_poly.entity_id
_entity_poly.type
_entity_poly.pdbx_seq_one_letter_code
_entity_poly.pdbx_strand_id
1 'polypeptide(L)'
;MLFSFTQMRLLRGPRRRRRAALPGADCGLGFLERRRAPADERQVIVTLTPAGRALREKGAQRTLVAATGLDRDEFTTTQRAMVKVRDNLLKHVKAEEGAA
;
A
#
# COMPACT_ATOMS: atom_id res chain seq x y z
N MET A 1 5.96 29.14 13.63
CA MET A 1 7.18 28.77 12.88
C MET A 1 6.99 27.36 12.36
N LEU A 2 6.31 27.22 11.22
CA LEU A 2 6.01 25.94 10.59
C LEU A 2 7.05 25.66 9.51
N PHE A 3 7.66 24.48 9.58
CA PHE A 3 8.58 23.96 8.59
C PHE A 3 7.83 23.61 7.31
N SER A 4 8.17 24.34 6.24
CA SER A 4 7.69 24.16 4.88
C SER A 4 8.23 22.86 4.32
N PHE A 5 7.34 21.88 4.08
CA PHE A 5 7.65 20.59 3.45
C PHE A 5 7.63 20.70 1.91
N THR A 6 8.14 21.84 1.40
CA THR A 6 8.17 22.19 -0.03
C THR A 6 9.61 22.36 -0.52
N GLN A 7 10.50 21.44 -0.16
CA GLN A 7 11.78 21.28 -0.85
C GLN A 7 12.29 19.86 -0.66
N MET A 8 11.92 18.96 -1.59
CA MET A 8 12.78 17.81 -1.86
C MET A 8 12.81 17.51 -3.36
N ARG A 9 13.04 18.59 -4.12
CA ARG A 9 13.54 18.53 -5.49
C ARG A 9 15.07 18.52 -5.40
N LEU A 10 15.69 17.57 -6.10
CA LEU A 10 17.15 17.40 -6.29
C LEU A 10 17.97 16.91 -5.09
N LEU A 11 18.21 15.59 -5.06
CA LEU A 11 19.56 15.04 -4.89
C LEU A 11 19.76 13.85 -5.84
N ARG A 12 20.09 14.17 -7.11
CA ARG A 12 20.56 13.24 -8.14
C ARG A 12 22.01 12.82 -7.83
N GLY A 13 22.17 11.73 -7.09
CA GLY A 13 23.45 11.00 -6.99
C GLY A 13 23.71 10.14 -8.24
N PRO A 14 24.98 9.76 -8.50
CA PRO A 14 25.39 9.21 -9.80
C PRO A 14 24.72 7.87 -10.09
N ARG A 15 24.11 7.78 -11.27
CA ARG A 15 23.42 6.61 -11.83
C ARG A 15 24.42 5.47 -12.09
N ARG A 16 24.69 4.65 -11.08
CA ARG A 16 25.34 3.35 -11.27
C ARG A 16 24.37 2.39 -11.93
N ARG A 17 24.45 2.28 -13.27
CA ARG A 17 23.87 1.18 -14.04
C ARG A 17 24.28 -0.16 -13.41
N ARG A 18 23.37 -0.83 -12.72
CA ARG A 18 23.55 -2.24 -12.33
C ARG A 18 22.28 -3.05 -12.62
N ARG A 19 22.44 -3.91 -13.64
CA ARG A 19 21.69 -5.10 -14.06
C ARG A 19 20.17 -5.06 -13.93
N ALA A 20 19.51 -5.06 -15.08
CA ALA A 20 18.13 -5.47 -15.22
C ALA A 20 17.95 -6.87 -14.62
N ALA A 21 17.22 -6.97 -13.51
CA ALA A 21 16.57 -8.21 -13.13
C ALA A 21 15.39 -8.39 -14.09
N LEU A 22 15.55 -9.35 -15.00
CA LEU A 22 14.56 -9.84 -15.97
C LEU A 22 13.45 -10.65 -15.24
N PRO A 23 12.29 -10.88 -15.86
CA PRO A 23 11.04 -11.17 -15.16
C PRO A 23 11.07 -12.55 -14.50
N GLY A 24 10.60 -12.63 -13.26
CA GLY A 24 10.57 -13.86 -12.44
C GLY A 24 11.48 -13.86 -11.22
N ALA A 25 11.95 -12.70 -10.73
CA ALA A 25 12.78 -12.64 -9.53
C ALA A 25 11.96 -13.02 -8.27
N ASP A 26 12.03 -14.32 -7.95
CA ASP A 26 11.30 -15.02 -6.90
C ASP A 26 11.41 -14.36 -5.53
N CYS A 27 10.28 -13.83 -5.09
CA CYS A 27 10.10 -13.42 -3.70
C CYS A 27 9.68 -14.63 -2.88
N GLY A 28 10.61 -15.56 -2.61
CA GLY A 28 10.62 -16.61 -1.56
C GLY A 28 9.47 -17.63 -1.45
N LEU A 29 8.23 -17.22 -1.73
CA LEU A 29 6.99 -17.98 -1.58
C LEU A 29 6.10 -17.91 -2.84
N GLY A 30 6.54 -17.21 -3.91
CA GLY A 30 5.82 -17.17 -5.20
C GLY A 30 4.51 -16.38 -5.21
N PHE A 31 4.19 -15.64 -4.15
CA PHE A 31 2.95 -14.84 -4.05
C PHE A 31 3.10 -13.38 -4.51
N LEU A 32 4.35 -12.90 -4.61
CA LEU A 32 4.68 -11.52 -4.93
C LEU A 32 5.71 -11.47 -6.05
N GLU A 33 5.53 -10.51 -6.95
CA GLU A 33 6.50 -10.09 -7.94
C GLU A 33 7.01 -8.71 -7.58
N ARG A 34 8.32 -8.50 -7.73
CA ARG A 34 8.97 -7.20 -7.52
C ARG A 34 9.68 -6.81 -8.79
N ARG A 35 9.30 -5.66 -9.34
CA ARG A 35 9.94 -5.09 -10.52
C ARG A 35 10.37 -3.65 -10.23
N ARG A 36 11.59 -3.28 -10.62
CA ARG A 36 12.01 -1.89 -10.55
C ARG A 36 11.24 -1.07 -11.58
N ALA A 37 10.77 0.11 -11.18
CA ALA A 37 10.07 0.98 -12.10
C ALA A 37 11.04 1.45 -13.20
N PRO A 38 10.65 1.41 -14.49
CA PRO A 38 11.52 1.87 -15.57
C PRO A 38 11.74 3.39 -15.53
N ALA A 39 10.82 4.14 -14.92
CA ALA A 39 10.91 5.59 -14.77
C ALA A 39 11.85 6.03 -13.62
N ASP A 40 11.97 5.20 -12.58
CA ASP A 40 12.88 5.44 -11.46
C ASP A 40 13.37 4.11 -10.87
N GLU A 41 14.65 3.84 -11.05
CA GLU A 41 15.29 2.61 -10.56
C GLU A 41 15.28 2.48 -9.03
N ARG A 42 15.02 3.58 -8.30
CA ARG A 42 14.86 3.60 -6.83
C ARG A 42 13.48 3.13 -6.38
N GLN A 43 12.50 3.11 -7.28
CA GLN A 43 11.17 2.64 -6.99
C GLN A 43 11.02 1.16 -7.33
N VAL A 44 10.48 0.39 -6.39
CA VAL A 44 10.14 -1.03 -6.60
C VAL A 44 8.63 -1.15 -6.60
N ILE A 45 8.09 -1.58 -7.75
CA ILE A 45 6.69 -1.94 -7.91
C ILE A 45 6.53 -3.36 -7.38
N VAL A 46 5.62 -3.54 -6.43
CA VAL A 46 5.26 -4.85 -5.87
C VAL A 46 3.89 -5.22 -6.40
N THR A 47 3.75 -6.42 -6.98
CA THR A 47 2.50 -6.90 -7.58
C THR A 47 2.19 -8.31 -7.07
N LEU A 48 0.91 -8.63 -6.88
CA LEU A 48 0.47 -9.97 -6.51
C LEU A 48 0.49 -10.89 -7.72
N THR A 49 1.08 -12.08 -7.57
CA THR A 49 0.96 -13.16 -8.57
C THR A 49 -0.46 -13.72 -8.59
N PRO A 50 -0.84 -14.50 -9.63
CA PRO A 50 -2.08 -15.26 -9.62
C PRO A 50 -2.22 -16.16 -8.38
N ALA A 51 -1.14 -16.81 -7.95
CA ALA A 51 -1.11 -17.62 -6.74
C ALA A 51 -1.34 -16.79 -5.47
N GLY A 52 -0.75 -15.59 -5.37
CA GLY A 52 -0.97 -14.67 -4.27
C GLY A 52 -2.42 -14.15 -4.20
N ARG A 53 -3.03 -13.91 -5.35
CA ARG A 53 -4.46 -13.55 -5.43
C ARG A 53 -5.35 -14.70 -4.96
N ALA A 54 -5.09 -15.92 -5.42
CA ALA A 54 -5.82 -17.11 -4.98
C ALA A 54 -5.69 -17.37 -3.47
N LEU A 55 -4.52 -17.09 -2.88
CA LEU A 55 -4.32 -17.16 -1.43
C LEU A 55 -5.19 -16.13 -0.69
N ARG A 56 -5.32 -14.91 -1.22
CA ARG A 56 -6.17 -13.88 -0.63
C ARG A 56 -7.64 -14.29 -0.61
N GLU A 57 -8.12 -14.94 -1.67
CA GLU A 57 -9.50 -15.47 -1.72
C GLU A 57 -9.71 -16.59 -0.69
N LYS A 58 -8.72 -17.49 -0.52
CA LYS A 58 -8.76 -18.56 0.50
C LYS A 58 -8.68 -18.02 1.92
N GLY A 59 -7.94 -16.94 2.13
CA GLY A 59 -7.76 -16.27 3.41
C GLY A 59 -8.83 -15.22 3.72
N ALA A 60 -9.86 -15.06 2.87
CA ALA A 60 -10.93 -14.10 3.09
C ALA A 60 -11.59 -14.39 4.45
N GLN A 61 -11.29 -13.51 5.40
CA GLN A 61 -11.42 -13.69 6.83
C GLN A 61 -12.88 -13.91 7.27
N ARG A 62 -13.28 -15.18 7.43
CA ARG A 62 -14.56 -15.52 8.06
C ARG A 62 -14.50 -15.48 9.59
N THR A 63 -13.30 -15.48 10.18
CA THR A 63 -13.09 -15.59 11.64
C THR A 63 -12.78 -14.26 12.35
N LEU A 64 -12.52 -13.17 11.63
CA LEU A 64 -12.14 -11.91 12.28
C LEU A 64 -13.28 -11.26 13.06
N VAL A 65 -14.53 -11.46 12.64
CA VAL A 65 -15.69 -10.96 13.39
C VAL A 65 -15.75 -11.62 14.76
N ALA A 66 -15.51 -12.94 14.84
CA ALA A 66 -15.44 -13.67 16.10
C ALA A 66 -14.29 -13.17 17.00
N ALA A 67 -13.15 -12.77 16.41
CA ALA A 67 -12.00 -12.25 17.16
C ALA A 67 -12.25 -10.87 17.79
N THR A 68 -13.21 -10.09 17.28
CA THR A 68 -13.56 -8.79 17.88
C THR A 68 -14.40 -8.90 19.15
N GLY A 69 -15.00 -10.06 19.43
CA GLY A 69 -15.91 -10.23 20.57
C GLY A 69 -17.20 -9.40 20.47
N LEU A 70 -17.47 -8.80 19.30
CA LEU A 70 -18.67 -8.00 19.04
C LEU A 70 -19.75 -8.86 18.41
N ASP A 71 -21.01 -8.51 18.66
CA ASP A 71 -22.11 -9.04 17.87
C ASP A 71 -22.00 -8.57 16.40
N ARG A 72 -22.62 -9.30 15.48
CA ARG A 72 -22.54 -9.02 14.04
C ARG A 72 -23.05 -7.61 13.68
N ASP A 73 -24.11 -7.15 14.32
CA ASP A 73 -24.68 -5.83 14.03
C ASP A 73 -23.84 -4.70 14.64
N GLU A 74 -23.28 -4.94 15.82
CA GLU A 74 -22.36 -4.03 16.50
C GLU A 74 -21.03 -3.89 15.75
N PHE A 75 -20.48 -5.00 15.25
CA PHE A 75 -19.29 -5.00 14.40
C PHE A 75 -19.52 -4.17 13.14
N THR A 76 -20.65 -4.38 12.47
CA THR A 76 -20.99 -3.64 11.24
C THR A 76 -21.13 -2.14 11.50
N THR A 77 -21.73 -1.77 12.63
CA THR A 77 -21.89 -0.36 13.04
C THR A 77 -20.54 0.29 13.34
N THR A 78 -19.70 -0.39 14.11
CA THR A 78 -18.36 0.07 14.48
C THR A 78 -17.46 0.22 13.25
N GLN A 79 -17.47 -0.77 12.35
CA GLN A 79 -16.73 -0.73 11.09
C GLN A 79 -17.14 0.48 10.24
N ARG A 80 -18.44 0.78 10.13
CA ARG A 80 -18.94 1.95 9.39
C ARG A 80 -18.47 3.27 10.01
N ALA A 81 -18.50 3.37 11.34
CA ALA A 81 -18.02 4.55 12.05
C ALA A 81 -16.52 4.78 11.79
N MET A 82 -15.69 3.73 11.89
CA MET A 82 -14.26 3.81 11.60
C MET A 82 -13.96 4.18 10.14
N VAL A 83 -14.70 3.60 9.18
CA VAL A 83 -14.58 3.95 7.76
C VAL A 83 -14.90 5.43 7.53
N LYS A 84 -15.95 5.96 8.15
CA LYS A 84 -16.29 7.39 8.07
C LYS A 84 -15.17 8.28 8.58
N VAL A 85 -14.58 7.94 9.73
CA VAL A 85 -13.44 8.70 10.29
C VAL A 85 -12.26 8.67 9.33
N ARG A 86 -11.85 7.47 8.88
CA ARG A 86 -10.76 7.31 7.91
C ARG A 86 -10.98 8.13 6.64
N ASP A 87 -12.18 8.05 6.06
CA ASP A 87 -12.49 8.72 4.80
C ASP A 87 -12.47 10.25 4.95
N ASN A 88 -12.94 10.77 6.09
CA ASN A 88 -12.85 12.20 6.38
C ASN A 88 -11.39 12.66 6.53
N LEU A 89 -10.57 11.91 7.26
CA LEU A 89 -9.14 12.21 7.42
C LEU A 89 -8.40 12.18 6.08
N LEU A 90 -8.67 11.17 5.23
CA LEU A 90 -8.08 11.08 3.89
C LEU A 90 -8.52 12.23 2.98
N LYS A 91 -9.77 12.69 3.08
CA LYS A 91 -10.25 13.87 2.34
C LYS A 91 -9.51 15.12 2.77
N HIS A 92 -9.29 15.31 4.07
CA HIS A 92 -8.55 16.46 4.58
C HIS A 92 -7.10 16.46 4.09
N VAL A 93 -6.38 15.34 4.21
CA VAL A 93 -4.99 15.24 3.72
C VAL A 93 -4.90 15.52 2.22
N LYS A 94 -5.80 14.98 1.40
CA LYS A 94 -5.81 15.22 -0.05
C LYS A 94 -6.17 16.66 -0.42
N ALA A 95 -7.05 17.30 0.34
CA ALA A 95 -7.41 18.70 0.13
C ALA A 95 -6.22 19.63 0.44
N GLU A 96 -5.41 19.29 1.44
CA GLU A 96 -4.17 20.01 1.76
C GLU A 96 -3.08 19.77 0.71
N GLU A 97 -2.93 18.54 0.20
CA GLU A 97 -1.98 18.21 -0.88
C GLU A 97 -2.34 18.84 -2.24
N GLY A 98 -3.63 19.13 -2.50
CA GLY A 98 -4.12 19.77 -3.73
C GLY A 98 -4.18 21.30 -3.68
N ALA A 99 -4.02 21.90 -2.49
CA ALA A 99 -3.99 23.35 -2.30
C ALA A 99 -2.56 23.92 -2.19
N ALA A 100 -1.54 23.05 -2.25
CA ALA A 100 -0.11 23.36 -2.23
C ALA A 100 0.54 23.11 -3.61
#